data_AF-A0A962VRW0-F1
#
_entry.id   AF-A0A962VRW0-F1
#
_cell.length_a   1.000
_cell.length_b   1.000
_cell.length_c   1.000
_cell.angle_alpha   90.00
_cell.angle_beta   90.00
_cell.angle_gamma   90.00
#
_symmetry.space_group_name_H-M   'P 1'
#
loop_
_entity.id
_entity.type
_entity.pdbx_description
1 polymer ?
#
loop_
_entity_poly.entity_id
_entity_poly.type
_entity_poly.pdbx_seq_one_letter_code
_entity_poly.pdbx_strand_id
1 'polypeptide(L)'
;MLLPTFLAAIPDHRRAQGRLYGLEHLLLFSMLAILSDATSYCKIQRFIAARLPQLNALCGLHWKRAPAHTAIRYTLQGLDPADVERAFRDHAAVLAGSPADRTSIALDGKTWRGSFDRFQDQKALQVLRYCSHEI
;
A
#
# COMPACT_ATOMS: atom_id res chain seq x y z
N MET A 1 -16.98 -3.53 4.82
CA MET A 1 -16.53 -2.81 3.60
C MET A 1 -15.03 -2.98 3.52
N LEU A 2 -14.52 -3.64 2.48
CA LEU A 2 -13.11 -4.02 2.37
C LEU A 2 -12.32 -2.90 1.64
N LEU A 3 -11.12 -2.60 2.11
CA LEU A 3 -10.16 -1.67 1.51
C LEU A 3 -10.03 -1.77 -0.04
N PRO A 4 -10.05 -2.97 -0.67
CA PRO A 4 -10.05 -3.09 -2.14
C PRO A 4 -11.15 -2.30 -2.87
N THR A 5 -12.34 -2.11 -2.27
CA THR A 5 -13.43 -1.34 -2.89
C THR A 5 -13.08 0.14 -3.06
N PHE A 6 -12.36 0.71 -2.10
CA PHE A 6 -11.90 2.11 -2.19
C PHE A 6 -10.73 2.25 -3.16
N LEU A 7 -9.83 1.26 -3.20
CA LEU A 7 -8.73 1.24 -4.16
C LEU A 7 -9.21 1.10 -5.61
N ALA A 8 -10.35 0.44 -5.84
CA ALA A 8 -10.96 0.34 -7.17
C ALA A 8 -11.48 1.69 -7.71
N ALA A 9 -11.65 2.70 -6.85
CA ALA A 9 -12.03 4.05 -7.28
C ALA A 9 -10.86 4.85 -7.90
N ILE A 10 -9.62 4.37 -7.73
CA ILE A 10 -8.43 5.03 -8.30
C ILE A 10 -8.40 4.77 -9.82
N PRO A 11 -8.30 5.83 -10.65
CA PRO A 11 -8.21 5.67 -12.10
C PRO A 11 -7.00 4.82 -12.52
N ASP A 12 -7.24 3.79 -13.35
CA ASP A 12 -6.15 2.98 -13.90
C ASP A 12 -5.52 3.66 -15.11
N HIS A 13 -4.39 4.33 -14.89
CA HIS A 13 -3.58 5.02 -15.91
C HIS A 13 -2.88 4.06 -16.89
N ARG A 14 -2.82 2.77 -16.57
CA ARG A 14 -2.15 1.78 -17.43
C ARG A 14 -2.96 1.60 -18.71
N ARG A 15 -2.31 1.39 -19.85
CA ARG A 15 -3.01 1.06 -21.10
C ARG A 15 -3.90 -0.19 -20.91
N ALA A 16 -5.04 -0.24 -21.60
CA ALA A 16 -5.97 -1.38 -21.51
C ALA A 16 -5.33 -2.71 -21.96
N GLN A 17 -4.35 -2.63 -22.86
CA GLN A 17 -3.64 -3.78 -23.39
C GLN A 17 -2.60 -4.28 -22.38
N GLY A 18 -2.68 -5.55 -22.00
CA GLY A 18 -1.73 -6.18 -21.06
C GLY A 18 -2.10 -6.05 -19.57
N ARG A 19 -3.34 -5.67 -19.24
CA ARG A 19 -3.86 -5.66 -17.86
C ARG A 19 -4.10 -7.08 -17.36
N LEU A 20 -3.04 -7.75 -16.90
CA LEU A 20 -3.15 -9.08 -16.29
C LEU A 20 -3.56 -9.01 -14.80
N TYR A 21 -3.25 -7.90 -14.14
CA TYR A 21 -3.42 -7.71 -12.71
C TYR A 21 -4.34 -6.52 -12.44
N GLY A 22 -5.45 -6.77 -11.72
CA GLY A 22 -6.33 -5.70 -11.22
C GLY A 22 -5.54 -4.67 -10.40
N LEU A 23 -5.82 -3.39 -10.63
CA LEU A 23 -5.08 -2.30 -10.00
C LEU A 23 -5.24 -2.35 -8.48
N GLU A 24 -6.47 -2.49 -8.03
CA GLU A 24 -6.87 -2.55 -6.64
C GLU A 24 -6.11 -3.63 -5.84
N HIS A 25 -5.98 -4.82 -6.42
CA HIS A 25 -5.26 -5.94 -5.81
C HIS A 25 -3.74 -5.73 -5.84
N LEU A 26 -3.21 -5.17 -6.93
CA LEU A 26 -1.79 -4.85 -7.02
C LEU A 26 -1.38 -3.80 -5.97
N LEU A 27 -2.21 -2.78 -5.76
CA LEU A 27 -2.01 -1.75 -4.76
C LEU A 27 -2.09 -2.34 -3.35
N LEU A 28 -3.12 -3.13 -3.07
CA LEU A 28 -3.29 -3.81 -1.78
C LEU A 28 -2.06 -4.67 -1.45
N PHE A 29 -1.61 -5.52 -2.38
CA PHE A 29 -0.46 -6.39 -2.13
C PHE A 29 0.85 -5.61 -2.00
N SER A 30 1.00 -4.51 -2.72
CA SER A 30 2.15 -3.62 -2.56
C SER A 30 2.16 -2.96 -1.18
N MET A 31 1.01 -2.53 -0.67
CA MET A 31 0.88 -1.98 0.68
C MET A 31 1.21 -3.03 1.75
N LEU A 32 0.66 -4.24 1.66
CA LEU A 32 0.97 -5.34 2.58
C LEU A 32 2.47 -5.68 2.58
N ALA A 33 3.11 -5.64 1.42
CA ALA A 33 4.55 -5.83 1.30
C ALA A 33 5.32 -4.71 2.02
N ILE A 34 4.96 -3.44 1.79
CA ILE A 34 5.61 -2.28 2.42
C ILE A 34 5.46 -2.33 3.95
N LEU A 35 4.26 -2.67 4.45
CA LEU A 35 4.00 -2.89 5.88
C LEU A 35 4.83 -4.06 6.45
N SER A 36 5.28 -4.97 5.60
CA SER A 36 6.17 -6.10 5.94
C SER A 36 7.65 -5.80 5.65
N ASP A 37 8.07 -4.53 5.67
CA ASP A 37 9.44 -4.05 5.39
C ASP A 37 9.94 -4.28 3.93
N ALA A 38 9.04 -4.32 2.95
CA ALA A 38 9.45 -4.31 1.54
C ALA A 38 9.90 -2.91 1.10
N THR A 39 11.19 -2.62 1.25
CA THR A 39 11.79 -1.32 0.89
C THR A 39 12.21 -1.17 -0.58
N SER A 40 11.89 -2.13 -1.45
CA SER A 40 12.19 -2.06 -2.88
C SER A 40 11.17 -2.81 -3.72
N TYR A 41 11.02 -2.45 -5.00
CA TYR A 41 10.10 -3.13 -5.92
C TYR A 41 10.40 -4.63 -6.05
N CYS A 42 11.69 -5.01 -6.01
CA CYS A 42 12.09 -6.42 -6.02
C CYS A 42 11.67 -7.14 -4.72
N LYS A 43 11.76 -6.47 -3.56
CA LYS A 43 11.25 -7.01 -2.30
C LYS A 43 9.72 -7.17 -2.33
N ILE A 44 9.00 -6.21 -2.92
CA ILE A 44 7.55 -6.32 -3.12
C ILE A 44 7.22 -7.54 -3.99
N GLN A 45 7.89 -7.70 -5.14
CA GLN A 45 7.71 -8.89 -5.98
C GLN A 45 7.97 -10.19 -5.20
N ARG A 46 9.07 -10.25 -4.43
CA ARG A 46 9.42 -11.43 -3.62
C ARG A 46 8.36 -11.73 -2.55
N PHE A 47 7.86 -10.69 -1.88
CA PHE A 47 6.79 -10.82 -0.89
C PHE A 47 5.53 -11.41 -1.52
N ILE A 48 5.10 -10.86 -2.66
CA ILE A 48 3.90 -11.33 -3.38
C ILE A 48 4.11 -12.77 -3.84
N ALA A 49 5.26 -13.10 -4.42
CA ALA A 49 5.56 -14.44 -4.89
C ALA A 49 5.54 -15.47 -3.75
N ALA A 50 6.13 -15.14 -2.60
CA ALA A 50 6.19 -16.03 -1.45
C ALA A 50 4.82 -16.31 -0.82
N ARG A 51 3.88 -15.35 -0.91
CA ARG A 51 2.55 -15.44 -0.29
C ARG A 51 1.42 -15.55 -1.31
N LEU A 52 1.73 -15.80 -2.58
CA LEU A 52 0.76 -15.75 -3.68
C LEU A 52 -0.48 -16.64 -3.46
N PRO A 53 -0.34 -17.90 -2.98
CA PRO A 53 -1.52 -18.74 -2.70
C PRO A 53 -2.42 -18.16 -1.61
N GLN A 54 -1.82 -17.58 -0.57
CA GLN A 54 -2.56 -16.97 0.55
C GLN A 54 -3.26 -15.68 0.09
N LEU A 55 -2.55 -14.82 -0.65
CA LEU A 55 -3.09 -13.58 -1.20
C LEU A 55 -4.23 -13.84 -2.18
N ASN A 56 -4.10 -14.88 -3.01
CA ASN A 56 -5.16 -15.34 -3.90
C ASN A 56 -6.40 -15.78 -3.12
N ALA A 57 -6.23 -16.62 -2.08
CA ALA A 57 -7.34 -17.09 -1.26
C ALA A 57 -8.04 -15.92 -0.53
N LEU A 58 -7.29 -14.96 0.00
CA LEU A 58 -7.82 -13.79 0.71
C LEU A 58 -8.66 -12.88 -0.19
N CYS A 59 -8.30 -12.77 -1.47
CA CYS A 59 -8.95 -11.86 -2.42
C CYS A 59 -9.83 -12.57 -3.46
N GLY A 60 -9.99 -13.90 -3.38
CA GLY A 60 -10.74 -14.68 -4.38
C GLY A 60 -10.11 -14.63 -5.78
N LEU A 61 -8.79 -14.44 -5.87
CA LEU A 61 -8.06 -14.31 -7.14
C LEU A 61 -7.42 -15.63 -7.55
N HIS A 62 -7.09 -15.74 -8.84
CA HIS A 62 -6.43 -16.91 -9.43
C HIS A 62 -5.15 -16.52 -10.17
N TRP A 63 -4.33 -15.65 -9.58
CA TRP A 63 -3.06 -15.25 -10.20
C TRP A 63 -2.09 -16.43 -10.20
N LYS A 64 -1.62 -16.82 -11.40
CA LYS A 64 -0.67 -17.91 -11.57
C LYS A 64 0.76 -17.53 -11.18
N ARG A 65 1.10 -16.24 -11.28
CA ARG A 65 2.44 -15.71 -11.04
C ARG A 65 2.33 -14.33 -10.38
N ALA A 66 3.37 -13.97 -9.63
CA ALA A 66 3.50 -12.62 -9.12
C ALA A 66 3.83 -11.63 -10.25
N PRO A 67 3.34 -10.38 -10.17
CA PRO A 67 3.71 -9.32 -11.09
C PRO A 67 5.21 -9.02 -11.00
N ALA A 68 5.84 -8.77 -12.15
CA ALA A 68 7.24 -8.39 -12.20
C ALA A 68 7.46 -7.02 -11.52
N HIS A 69 8.65 -6.81 -10.94
CA HIS A 69 9.02 -5.56 -10.28
C HIS A 69 8.93 -4.34 -11.21
N THR A 70 9.11 -4.52 -12.52
CA THR A 70 8.90 -3.47 -13.53
C THR A 70 7.42 -3.09 -13.67
N ALA A 71 6.51 -4.07 -13.66
CA ALA A 71 5.08 -3.84 -13.69
C ALA A 71 4.59 -3.19 -12.38
N ILE A 72 5.11 -3.63 -11.24
CA ILE A 72 4.85 -3.00 -9.93
C ILE A 72 5.32 -1.54 -9.97
N ARG A 73 6.56 -1.29 -10.39
CA ARG A 73 7.13 0.06 -10.50
C ARG A 73 6.29 0.96 -11.41
N TYR A 74 5.99 0.51 -12.62
CA TYR A 74 5.21 1.30 -13.58
C TYR A 74 3.82 1.62 -13.06
N THR A 75 3.21 0.68 -12.34
CA THR A 75 1.90 0.92 -11.73
C THR A 75 2.02 1.95 -10.62
N LEU A 76 2.94 1.78 -9.67
CA LEU A 76 3.07 2.72 -8.54
C LEU A 76 3.52 4.12 -8.95
N GLN A 77 4.38 4.25 -9.97
CA GLN A 77 4.90 5.55 -10.41
C GLN A 77 3.89 6.40 -11.19
N GLY A 78 2.87 5.78 -11.80
CA GLY A 78 1.86 6.51 -12.57
C GLY A 78 0.59 6.82 -11.79
N LEU A 79 0.53 6.46 -10.50
CA LEU A 79 -0.56 6.86 -9.63
C LEU A 79 -0.51 8.36 -9.36
N ASP A 80 -1.68 9.00 -9.40
CA ASP A 80 -1.82 10.34 -8.86
C ASP A 80 -1.87 10.26 -7.31
N PRO A 81 -0.96 10.93 -6.59
CA PRO A 81 -0.97 10.97 -5.13
C PRO A 81 -2.31 11.45 -4.55
N ALA A 82 -3.00 12.38 -5.23
CA ALA A 82 -4.28 12.92 -4.76
C ALA A 82 -5.41 11.88 -4.80
N ASP A 83 -5.43 11.03 -5.84
CA ASP A 83 -6.42 9.96 -5.96
C ASP A 83 -6.18 8.87 -4.91
N VAL A 84 -4.92 8.52 -4.68
CA VAL A 84 -4.54 7.57 -3.63
C VAL A 84 -4.96 8.10 -2.26
N GLU A 85 -4.62 9.36 -1.95
CA GLU A 85 -5.00 10.02 -0.70
C GLU A 85 -6.52 10.01 -0.49
N ARG A 86 -7.29 10.39 -1.52
CA ARG A 86 -8.76 10.40 -1.46
C ARG A 86 -9.32 9.02 -1.16
N ALA A 87 -8.87 7.98 -1.87
CA ALA A 87 -9.31 6.61 -1.63
C ALA A 87 -9.04 6.15 -0.18
N PHE A 88 -7.88 6.50 0.38
CA PHE A 88 -7.55 6.23 1.77
C PHE A 88 -8.38 7.03 2.77
N ARG A 89 -8.63 8.31 2.47
CA ARG A 89 -9.46 9.19 3.29
C ARG A 89 -10.89 8.68 3.38
N ASP A 90 -11.47 8.24 2.26
CA ASP A 90 -12.81 7.69 2.21
C ASP A 90 -12.89 6.36 2.98
N HIS A 91 -11.87 5.50 2.86
CA HIS A 91 -11.76 4.29 3.66
C HIS A 91 -11.66 4.61 5.17
N ALA A 92 -10.84 5.59 5.56
CA ALA A 92 -10.68 6.01 6.94
C ALA A 92 -11.97 6.62 7.50
N ALA A 93 -12.72 7.38 6.71
CA ALA A 93 -14.01 7.94 7.10
C ALA A 93 -15.04 6.85 7.41
N VAL A 94 -15.06 5.76 6.63
CA VAL A 94 -15.91 4.60 6.92
C VAL A 94 -15.42 3.84 8.16
N LEU A 95 -14.11 3.75 8.37
CA LEU A 95 -13.55 3.16 9.58
C LEU A 95 -13.83 4.01 10.82
N ALA A 96 -14.01 5.32 10.70
CA ALA A 96 -14.27 6.24 11.81
C ALA A 96 -15.72 6.22 12.35
N GLY A 97 -16.59 5.29 11.91
CA GLY A 97 -17.99 5.20 12.36
C GLY A 97 -18.18 5.14 13.89
N SER A 98 -19.21 5.86 14.36
CA SER A 98 -19.62 6.23 15.75
C SER A 98 -18.49 6.38 16.78
N PRO A 99 -18.17 7.62 17.22
CA PRO A 99 -17.01 7.94 18.08
C PRO A 99 -17.10 7.43 19.52
N ALA A 100 -18.12 6.64 19.88
CA ALA A 100 -18.44 6.34 21.28
C ALA A 100 -17.55 5.27 21.93
N ASP A 101 -16.79 4.46 21.17
CA ASP A 101 -16.08 3.28 21.74
C ASP A 101 -14.70 2.98 21.11
N ARG A 102 -14.11 3.94 20.38
CA ARG A 102 -12.84 3.69 19.65
C ARG A 102 -11.73 4.59 20.14
N THR A 103 -10.69 3.98 20.72
CA THR A 103 -9.41 4.63 20.98
C THR A 103 -8.77 5.04 19.65
N SER A 104 -8.79 6.34 19.35
CA SER A 104 -8.13 6.87 18.17
C SER A 104 -6.62 6.89 18.40
N ILE A 105 -5.90 6.08 17.63
CA ILE A 105 -4.43 6.05 17.62
C ILE A 105 -3.94 6.88 16.44
N ALA A 106 -3.40 8.07 16.71
CA ALA A 106 -2.75 8.89 15.68
C ALA A 106 -1.30 8.40 15.52
N LEU A 107 -0.97 7.84 14.36
CA LEU A 107 0.39 7.41 13.99
C LEU A 107 0.97 8.42 13.01
N ASP A 108 1.94 9.22 13.46
CA ASP A 108 2.66 10.18 12.62
C ASP A 108 4.05 9.63 12.28
N GLY A 109 4.23 9.23 11.02
CA GLY A 109 5.50 8.75 10.49
C GLY A 109 6.31 9.88 9.87
N LYS A 110 7.08 10.62 10.68
CA LYS A 110 7.98 11.66 10.18
C LYS A 110 9.29 11.05 9.71
N THR A 111 9.69 11.30 8.47
CA THR A 111 11.03 10.96 7.97
C THR A 111 11.96 12.16 8.14
N TRP A 112 13.09 12.00 8.82
CA TRP A 112 14.06 13.09 9.01
C TRP A 112 14.75 13.45 7.69
N ARG A 113 14.58 14.69 7.21
CA ARG A 113 15.26 15.20 6.01
C ARG A 113 16.78 15.20 6.24
N GLY A 114 17.53 14.55 5.35
CA GLY A 114 19.00 14.47 5.41
C GLY A 114 19.58 13.20 6.03
N SER A 115 18.76 12.27 6.53
CA SER A 115 19.21 10.98 7.09
C SER A 115 19.44 9.88 6.05
N PHE A 116 19.27 10.20 4.76
CA PHE A 116 19.46 9.26 3.66
C PHE A 116 20.86 9.46 3.07
N ASP A 117 21.71 8.44 3.15
CA ASP A 117 23.03 8.44 2.51
C ASP A 117 23.04 7.42 1.35
N ARG A 118 23.01 7.94 0.12
CA ARG A 118 23.07 7.13 -1.11
C ARG A 118 24.45 6.51 -1.36
N PHE A 119 25.51 7.08 -0.77
CA PHE A 119 26.88 6.59 -0.91
C PHE A 119 27.16 5.39 0.00
N GLN A 120 26.50 5.33 1.15
CA GLN A 120 26.63 4.23 2.12
C GLN A 120 25.41 3.28 2.18
N ASP A 121 24.45 3.43 1.26
CA ASP A 121 23.17 2.67 1.25
C ASP A 121 22.43 2.71 2.60
N GLN A 122 22.53 3.84 3.32
CA GLN A 122 21.85 4.03 4.60
C GLN A 122 20.46 4.62 4.38
N LYS A 123 19.46 3.91 4.88
CA LYS A 123 18.05 4.30 4.81
C LYS A 123 17.79 5.54 5.66
N ALA A 124 16.86 6.37 5.19
CA ALA A 124 16.34 7.48 5.98
C ALA A 124 15.73 6.98 7.30
N LEU A 125 16.08 7.63 8.41
CA LEU A 125 15.52 7.36 9.72
C LEU A 125 14.05 7.82 9.74
N GLN A 126 13.16 6.86 9.92
CA GLN A 126 11.74 7.09 10.13
C GLN A 126 11.46 7.17 11.63
N VAL A 127 10.96 8.32 12.07
CA VAL A 127 10.53 8.55 13.45
C VAL A 127 9.03 8.38 13.50
N LEU A 128 8.57 7.33 14.17
CA LEU A 128 7.17 7.13 14.47
C LEU A 128 6.83 7.83 15.80
N ARG A 129 5.86 8.74 15.76
CA ARG A 129 5.26 9.31 16.97
C ARG A 129 3.82 8.85 17.07
N TYR A 130 3.40 8.50 18.28
CA TYR A 130 2.05 8.07 18.59
C TYR A 130 1.52 8.87 19.78
N CYS A 131 0.26 9.30 19.69
CA CYS A 131 -0.52 9.79 20.82
C CYS A 131 -1.80 8.94 20.94
N SER A 132 -2.02 8.34 22.12
CA SER A 132 -3.33 7.80 22.52
C SER A 132 -4.20 8.96 22.98
N HIS A 133 -5.45 8.98 22.54
CA HIS A 133 -6.50 9.69 23.27
C HIS A 133 -7.44 8.63 23.87
N GLU A 134 -7.36 8.45 25.19
CA GLU A 134 -8.39 7.76 25.96
C GLU A 134 -9.48 8.79 26.26
N ILE A 135 -10.74 8.46 25.98
CA ILE A 135 -11.91 9.30 26.34
C ILE A 135 -12.33 8.93 27.76
#